data_AF-A0AAN9E0D2-F1
#
_entry.id   AF-A0AAN9E0D2-F1
#
_cell.length_a   1.000
_cell.length_b   1.000
_cell.length_c   1.000
_cell.angle_alpha   90.00
_cell.angle_beta   90.00
_cell.angle_gamma   90.00
#
_symmetry.space_group_name_H-M   'P 1'
#
loop_
_entity.id
_entity.type
_entity.pdbx_description
1 polymer ?
#
loop_
_entity_poly.entity_id
_entity_poly.type
_entity_poly.pdbx_seq_one_letter_code
_entity_poly.pdbx_strand_id
1 'polypeptide(L)'
;MKPKFQGGLGIRNLRAMNDACLLKLCWNYRNSGNTLWVQVLNGKYGRELNSRHMLKVTQADSSIWKNVARLWPLVSQQECWKIGDGHLISLWHDNWLPAHGRLSNICHQIPEETIHWKLKDIVDSGGNWDWSALQNILPNPILSALCAIPPPAIDMDPDVPLWPSSANGLFTIASAYALLNGWLDSPGDSKWRKLREIEAPERVRAFVVVV
;
A
#
# COMPACT_ATOMS: atom_id res chain seq x y z
N MET A 1 -6.78 -10.28 25.10
CA MET A 1 -6.48 -11.66 25.55
C MET A 1 -5.52 -12.29 24.57
N LYS A 2 -4.44 -12.93 25.04
CA LYS A 2 -3.32 -13.38 24.21
C LYS A 2 -3.59 -14.76 23.56
N PRO A 3 -3.07 -15.04 22.36
CA PRO A 3 -3.19 -16.32 21.67
C PRO A 3 -2.29 -17.39 22.33
N LYS A 4 -2.50 -18.68 22.01
CA LYS A 4 -1.72 -19.79 22.62
C LYS A 4 -0.21 -19.60 22.46
N PHE A 5 0.23 -19.11 21.30
CA PHE A 5 1.65 -18.87 21.02
C PHE A 5 2.26 -17.71 21.82
N GLN A 6 1.45 -16.88 22.49
CA GLN A 6 1.87 -15.86 23.45
C GLN A 6 1.47 -16.21 24.89
N GLY A 7 1.21 -17.50 25.18
CA GLY A 7 0.92 -17.99 26.52
C GLY A 7 -0.50 -17.72 27.04
N GLY A 8 -1.49 -17.49 26.16
CA GLY A 8 -2.89 -17.34 26.56
C GLY A 8 -3.81 -18.53 26.23
N LEU A 9 -5.08 -18.47 26.65
CA LEU A 9 -6.08 -19.55 26.52
C LEU A 9 -6.39 -20.00 25.08
N GLY A 10 -5.95 -19.26 24.06
CA GLY A 10 -6.19 -19.61 22.67
C GLY A 10 -7.58 -19.29 22.14
N ILE A 11 -8.41 -18.60 22.92
CA ILE A 11 -9.71 -18.11 22.50
C ILE A 11 -9.47 -16.90 21.58
N ARG A 12 -9.95 -17.00 20.33
CA ARG A 12 -9.83 -15.92 19.34
C ARG A 12 -10.79 -14.78 19.69
N ASN A 13 -10.28 -13.55 19.68
CA ASN A 13 -11.11 -12.35 19.72
C ASN A 13 -11.99 -12.29 18.46
N LEU A 14 -13.29 -12.57 18.60
CA LEU A 14 -14.24 -12.60 17.49
C LEU A 14 -14.43 -11.23 16.83
N ARG A 15 -14.34 -10.14 17.60
CA ARG A 15 -14.43 -8.77 17.05
C ARG A 15 -13.24 -8.48 16.14
N ALA A 16 -12.03 -8.79 16.59
CA ALA A 16 -10.83 -8.64 15.77
C ALA A 16 -10.83 -9.57 14.54
N MET A 17 -11.43 -10.76 14.64
CA MET A 17 -11.58 -11.65 13.49
C MET A 17 -12.57 -11.10 12.47
N ASN A 18 -13.71 -10.56 12.93
CA ASN A 18 -14.68 -9.89 12.05
C ASN A 18 -14.05 -8.68 11.35
N ASP A 19 -13.31 -7.85 12.09
CA ASP A 19 -12.58 -6.70 11.52
C ASP A 19 -11.51 -7.16 10.51
N ALA A 20 -10.81 -8.27 10.74
CA ALA A 20 -9.86 -8.83 9.77
C ALA A 20 -10.53 -9.30 8.48
N CYS A 21 -11.71 -9.92 8.57
CA CYS A 21 -12.51 -10.30 7.40
C CYS A 21 -13.01 -9.06 6.63
N LEU A 22 -13.45 -8.03 7.35
CA LEU A 22 -13.85 -6.77 6.74
C LEU A 22 -12.68 -6.04 6.09
N LEU A 23 -11.48 -6.08 6.67
CA LEU A 23 -10.28 -5.56 6.03
C LEU A 23 -9.96 -6.29 4.73
N LYS A 24 -10.17 -7.61 4.67
CA LYS A 24 -10.05 -8.37 3.41
C LYS A 24 -11.05 -7.88 2.37
N LEU A 25 -12.28 -7.60 2.78
CA LEU A 25 -13.29 -7.02 1.91
C LEU A 25 -12.88 -5.63 1.41
N CYS A 26 -12.36 -4.76 2.29
CA CYS A 26 -11.84 -3.45 1.92
C CYS A 26 -10.66 -3.56 0.94
N TRP A 27 -9.69 -4.42 1.22
CA TRP A 27 -8.54 -4.69 0.35
C TRP A 27 -8.99 -5.15 -1.03
N ASN A 28 -9.90 -6.11 -1.08
CA ASN A 28 -10.47 -6.58 -2.33
C ASN A 28 -11.26 -5.46 -3.02
N TYR A 29 -12.07 -4.68 -2.33
CA TYR A 29 -12.85 -3.61 -2.96
C TYR A 29 -11.96 -2.54 -3.60
N ARG A 30 -10.80 -2.27 -2.99
CA ARG A 30 -9.83 -1.28 -3.46
C ARG A 30 -9.01 -1.73 -4.66
N ASN A 31 -8.67 -3.02 -4.70
CA ASN A 31 -7.74 -3.60 -5.67
C ASN A 31 -8.43 -4.48 -6.72
N SER A 32 -9.68 -4.87 -6.48
CA SER A 32 -10.53 -5.48 -7.51
C SER A 32 -10.97 -4.36 -8.42
N GLY A 33 -10.62 -4.48 -9.70
CA GLY A 33 -11.09 -3.56 -10.72
C GLY A 33 -12.61 -3.65 -10.93
N ASN A 34 -13.04 -3.67 -12.18
CA ASN A 34 -14.45 -3.48 -12.55
C ASN A 34 -15.34 -4.74 -12.37
N THR A 35 -15.24 -5.44 -11.24
CA THR A 35 -16.05 -6.65 -10.96
C THR A 35 -17.49 -6.28 -10.57
N LEU A 36 -18.46 -7.16 -10.83
CA LEU A 36 -19.89 -6.88 -10.64
C LEU A 36 -20.24 -6.41 -9.22
N TRP A 37 -19.69 -7.06 -8.19
CA TRP A 37 -19.98 -6.66 -6.81
C TRP A 37 -19.39 -5.29 -6.45
N VAL A 38 -18.21 -4.94 -7.01
CA VAL A 38 -17.62 -3.60 -6.88
C VAL A 38 -18.49 -2.56 -7.58
N GLN A 39 -19.00 -2.86 -8.77
CA GLN A 39 -19.93 -2.00 -9.51
C GLN A 39 -21.22 -1.74 -8.72
N VAL A 40 -21.80 -2.79 -8.13
CA VAL A 40 -23.00 -2.67 -7.28
C VAL A 40 -22.73 -1.80 -6.06
N LEU A 41 -21.59 -2.00 -5.39
CA LEU A 41 -21.20 -1.14 -4.26
C LEU A 41 -20.96 0.31 -4.69
N ASN A 42 -20.32 0.54 -5.84
CA ASN A 42 -20.12 1.88 -6.40
C ASN A 42 -21.46 2.54 -6.73
N GLY A 43 -22.41 1.82 -7.34
CA GLY A 43 -23.74 2.35 -7.65
C GLY A 43 -24.55 2.70 -6.41
N LYS A 44 -24.39 1.93 -5.32
CA LYS A 44 -25.15 2.14 -4.07
C LYS A 44 -24.50 3.15 -3.12
N TYR A 45 -23.18 3.14 -3.01
CA TYR A 45 -22.42 3.84 -1.98
C TYR A 45 -21.34 4.78 -2.52
N GLY A 46 -21.02 4.74 -3.82
CA GLY A 46 -19.99 5.55 -4.49
C GLY A 46 -20.40 7.01 -4.62
N ARG A 47 -20.69 7.66 -3.50
CA ARG A 47 -21.02 9.08 -3.39
C ARG A 47 -19.71 9.85 -3.38
N GLU A 48 -19.38 10.49 -4.49
CA GLU A 48 -18.12 11.21 -4.74
C GLU A 48 -16.88 10.31 -4.58
N LEU A 49 -16.57 9.56 -5.65
CA LEU A 49 -15.40 8.67 -5.78
C LEU A 49 -14.03 9.38 -5.78
N ASN A 50 -13.96 10.66 -5.42
CA ASN A 50 -12.77 11.49 -5.62
C ASN A 50 -11.67 11.25 -4.58
N SER A 51 -11.87 10.37 -3.58
CA SER A 51 -10.88 10.12 -2.55
C SER A 51 -10.67 8.62 -2.34
N ARG A 52 -9.65 8.06 -3.02
CA ARG A 52 -9.13 6.69 -2.80
C ARG A 52 -8.84 6.38 -1.32
N HIS A 53 -8.72 7.41 -0.49
CA HIS A 53 -8.31 7.32 0.91
C HIS A 53 -9.45 7.45 1.93
N MET A 54 -10.66 7.86 1.51
CA MET A 54 -11.79 8.07 2.43
C MET A 54 -13.12 7.73 1.78
N LEU A 55 -13.94 6.94 2.47
CA LEU A 55 -15.30 6.60 2.06
C LEU A 55 -16.31 7.50 2.78
N LYS A 56 -17.28 8.05 2.04
CA LYS A 56 -18.39 8.80 2.63
C LYS A 56 -19.45 7.84 3.20
N VAL A 57 -20.04 8.23 4.32
CA VAL A 57 -21.04 7.46 5.05
C VAL A 57 -22.21 8.36 5.40
N THR A 58 -23.43 7.88 5.22
CA THR A 58 -24.67 8.53 5.67
C THR A 58 -25.42 7.66 6.68
N GLN A 59 -26.40 8.25 7.37
CA GLN A 59 -27.21 7.52 8.34
C GLN A 59 -28.01 6.38 7.69
N ALA A 60 -28.45 6.54 6.45
CA ALA A 60 -29.20 5.55 5.69
C ALA A 60 -28.36 4.35 5.22
N ASP A 61 -27.02 4.41 5.33
CA ASP A 61 -26.16 3.33 4.89
C ASP A 61 -26.25 2.10 5.80
N SER A 62 -25.98 0.93 5.19
CA SER A 62 -25.98 -0.34 5.89
C SER A 62 -24.90 -0.38 6.98
N SER A 63 -25.14 -1.15 8.02
CA SER A 63 -24.16 -1.39 9.09
C SER A 63 -22.84 -1.94 8.55
N ILE A 64 -22.89 -2.79 7.52
CA ILE A 64 -21.71 -3.32 6.83
C ILE A 64 -20.91 -2.19 6.18
N TRP A 65 -21.56 -1.28 5.43
CA TRP A 65 -20.86 -0.17 4.78
C TRP A 65 -20.22 0.78 5.79
N LYS A 66 -20.93 1.06 6.89
CA LYS A 66 -20.38 1.86 8.01
C LYS A 66 -19.11 1.23 8.59
N ASN A 67 -19.08 -0.10 8.73
CA ASN A 67 -17.90 -0.82 9.20
C ASN A 67 -16.77 -0.87 8.17
N VAL A 68 -17.08 -1.01 6.88
CA VAL A 68 -16.10 -0.92 5.78
C VAL A 68 -15.44 0.45 5.79
N ALA A 69 -16.23 1.53 5.84
CA ALA A 69 -15.74 2.89 5.91
C ALA A 69 -14.90 3.16 7.17
N ARG A 70 -15.28 2.58 8.32
CA ARG A 70 -14.48 2.64 9.56
C ARG A 70 -13.08 2.02 9.38
N LEU A 71 -12.96 0.93 8.64
CA LEU A 71 -11.70 0.20 8.44
C LEU A 71 -10.92 0.64 7.20
N TRP A 72 -11.53 1.44 6.32
CA TRP A 72 -10.92 1.94 5.09
C TRP A 72 -9.60 2.71 5.31
N PRO A 73 -9.48 3.61 6.31
CA PRO A 73 -8.24 4.32 6.57
C PRO A 73 -7.09 3.39 6.96
N LEU A 74 -7.39 2.26 7.63
CA LEU A 74 -6.37 1.29 8.04
C LEU A 74 -5.77 0.58 6.81
N VAL A 75 -6.61 0.21 5.83
CA VAL A 75 -6.11 -0.33 4.55
C VAL A 75 -5.24 0.71 3.84
N SER A 76 -5.73 1.94 3.78
CA SER A 76 -5.02 3.07 3.19
C SER A 76 -3.61 3.21 3.81
N GLN A 77 -3.51 3.25 5.13
CA GLN A 77 -2.25 3.43 5.85
C GLN A 77 -1.25 2.29 5.66
N GLN A 78 -1.76 1.05 5.53
CA GLN A 78 -0.91 -0.13 5.43
C GLN A 78 -0.53 -0.45 3.98
N GLU A 79 -1.30 -0.05 2.99
CA GLU A 79 -0.99 -0.39 1.60
C GLU A 79 0.36 0.21 1.15
N CYS A 80 1.23 -0.64 0.62
CA CYS A 80 2.44 -0.26 -0.12
C CYS A 80 2.30 -0.67 -1.58
N TRP A 81 3.15 -0.15 -2.46
CA TRP A 81 3.10 -0.46 -3.89
C TRP A 81 4.45 -0.97 -4.41
N LYS A 82 4.41 -2.05 -5.20
CA LYS A 82 5.50 -2.45 -6.09
C LYS A 82 5.32 -1.70 -7.40
N ILE A 83 6.34 -0.94 -7.79
CA ILE A 83 6.36 -0.15 -9.02
C ILE A 83 6.47 -1.11 -10.21
N GLY A 84 5.59 -0.91 -11.19
CA GLY A 84 5.59 -1.60 -12.48
C GLY A 84 5.53 -0.59 -13.61
N ASP A 85 4.38 -0.50 -14.27
CA ASP A 85 4.08 0.44 -15.35
C ASP A 85 3.78 1.89 -14.88
N GLY A 86 3.57 2.10 -13.57
CA GLY A 86 3.34 3.42 -12.98
C GLY A 86 1.98 4.04 -13.29
N HIS A 87 1.04 3.29 -13.89
CA HIS A 87 -0.29 3.80 -14.27
C HIS A 87 -1.28 3.87 -13.10
N LEU A 88 -1.17 2.97 -12.11
CA LEU A 88 -2.13 2.87 -11.02
C LEU A 88 -1.72 3.72 -9.83
N ILE A 89 -0.40 3.84 -9.58
CA ILE A 89 0.13 4.50 -8.40
C ILE A 89 0.03 6.02 -8.52
N SER A 90 -0.66 6.66 -7.56
CA SER A 90 -0.64 8.11 -7.37
C SER A 90 0.71 8.54 -6.83
N LEU A 91 1.31 9.55 -7.46
CA LEU A 91 2.57 10.13 -7.01
C LEU A 91 2.51 10.54 -5.53
N TRP A 92 1.44 11.25 -5.16
CA TRP A 92 1.32 11.90 -3.86
C TRP A 92 0.74 11.03 -2.76
N HIS A 93 -0.30 10.26 -3.08
CA HIS A 93 -1.17 9.70 -2.06
C HIS A 93 -0.98 8.20 -1.79
N ASP A 94 -0.27 7.50 -2.66
CA ASP A 94 0.05 6.09 -2.48
C ASP A 94 1.46 5.92 -1.90
N ASN A 95 1.66 4.86 -1.11
CA ASN A 95 2.96 4.58 -0.50
C ASN A 95 3.79 3.66 -1.40
N TRP A 96 4.52 4.25 -2.33
CA TRP A 96 5.48 3.56 -3.20
C TRP A 96 6.94 3.76 -2.78
N LEU A 97 7.17 4.52 -1.69
CA LEU A 97 8.45 4.71 -1.02
C LEU A 97 8.36 4.21 0.43
N PRO A 98 8.50 2.90 0.69
CA PRO A 98 8.25 2.32 2.03
C PRO A 98 9.02 2.98 3.18
N ALA A 99 10.25 3.47 2.91
CA ALA A 99 11.09 4.14 3.91
C ALA A 99 10.62 5.56 4.27
N HIS A 100 9.87 6.22 3.39
CA HIS A 100 9.45 7.62 3.55
C HIS A 100 7.94 7.77 3.76
N GLY A 101 7.16 6.77 3.35
CA GLY A 101 5.70 6.84 3.35
C GLY A 101 5.18 7.64 2.16
N ARG A 102 4.00 8.25 2.34
CA ARG A 102 3.34 9.04 1.29
C ARG A 102 3.98 10.41 1.15
N LEU A 103 4.20 10.84 -0.08
CA LEU A 103 4.73 12.17 -0.36
C LEU A 103 3.80 13.28 0.14
N SER A 104 2.48 13.06 0.13
CA SER A 104 1.52 14.02 0.69
C SER A 104 1.69 14.32 2.19
N ASN A 105 2.39 13.45 2.92
CA ASN A 105 2.70 13.68 4.34
C ASN A 105 4.02 14.44 4.54
N ILE A 106 4.87 14.47 3.51
CA ILE A 106 6.22 15.05 3.52
C ILE A 106 6.18 16.45 2.90
N CYS A 107 5.48 16.59 1.78
CA CYS A 107 5.29 17.84 1.08
C CYS A 107 4.00 18.52 1.57
N HIS A 108 4.15 19.58 2.37
CA HIS A 108 3.01 20.32 2.93
C HIS A 108 2.22 21.14 1.88
N GLN A 109 2.81 21.39 0.71
CA GLN A 109 2.18 22.10 -0.40
C GLN A 109 2.34 21.25 -1.67
N ILE A 110 1.25 20.58 -2.06
CA ILE A 110 1.18 19.84 -3.32
C ILE A 110 0.68 20.83 -4.39
N PRO A 111 1.43 21.05 -5.48
CA PRO A 111 0.94 21.87 -6.59
C PRO A 111 -0.35 21.28 -7.18
N GLU A 112 -1.38 22.11 -7.37
CA GLU A 112 -2.69 21.65 -7.90
C GLU A 112 -2.55 20.94 -9.26
N GLU A 113 -1.62 21.41 -10.09
CA GLU A 113 -1.29 20.83 -11.40
C GLU A 113 -0.83 19.37 -11.31
N THR A 114 -0.20 19.01 -10.19
CA THR A 114 0.44 17.71 -9.97
C THR A 114 -0.40 16.77 -9.13
N ILE A 115 -1.51 17.22 -8.53
CA ILE A 115 -2.26 16.46 -7.54
C ILE A 115 -2.81 15.13 -8.10
N HIS A 116 -3.09 15.09 -9.40
CA HIS A 116 -3.60 13.92 -10.11
C HIS A 116 -2.51 13.10 -10.80
N TRP A 117 -1.24 13.51 -10.69
CA TRP A 117 -0.13 12.81 -11.35
C TRP A 117 0.02 11.38 -10.85
N LYS A 118 0.33 10.52 -11.81
CA LYS A 118 0.73 9.13 -11.63
C LYS A 118 2.24 9.02 -11.72
N LEU A 119 2.76 7.90 -11.28
CA LEU A 119 4.19 7.61 -11.33
C LEU A 119 4.75 7.63 -12.77
N LYS A 120 3.94 7.25 -13.77
CA LYS A 120 4.32 7.38 -15.18
C LYS A 120 4.49 8.82 -15.66
N ASP A 121 3.83 9.79 -15.01
CA ASP A 121 3.80 11.19 -15.48
C ASP A 121 5.09 11.95 -15.08
N ILE A 122 5.95 11.33 -14.26
CA ILE A 122 7.27 11.84 -13.88
C ILE A 122 8.42 11.10 -14.58
N VAL A 123 8.10 10.39 -15.67
CA VAL A 123 9.08 9.72 -16.53
C VAL A 123 9.18 10.48 -17.84
N ASP A 124 10.39 10.72 -18.30
CA ASP A 124 10.67 11.38 -19.57
C ASP A 124 10.40 10.46 -20.78
N SER A 125 10.46 11.01 -21.98
CA SER A 125 10.27 10.23 -23.23
C SER A 125 11.36 9.19 -23.49
N GLY A 126 12.48 9.25 -22.75
CA GLY A 126 13.57 8.29 -22.79
C GLY A 126 13.44 7.15 -21.78
N GLY A 127 12.39 7.14 -20.96
CA GLY A 127 12.18 6.12 -19.92
C GLY A 127 12.98 6.36 -18.64
N ASN A 128 13.55 7.56 -18.46
CA ASN A 128 14.24 7.95 -17.24
C ASN A 128 13.35 8.86 -16.37
N TRP A 129 13.69 9.01 -15.09
CA TRP A 129 13.05 10.02 -14.26
C TRP A 129 13.22 11.42 -14.86
N ASP A 130 12.13 12.19 -14.97
CA ASP A 130 12.19 13.60 -15.34
C ASP A 130 12.72 14.42 -14.16
N TRP A 131 14.04 14.44 -14.02
CA TRP A 131 14.73 15.16 -12.95
C TRP A 131 14.44 16.67 -12.96
N SER A 132 14.13 17.24 -14.14
CA SER A 132 13.84 18.67 -14.26
C SER A 132 12.49 19.02 -13.61
N ALA A 133 11.47 18.18 -13.81
CA ALA A 133 10.20 18.31 -13.13
C ALA A 133 10.32 17.97 -11.64
N LEU A 134 11.00 16.86 -11.32
CA LEU A 134 11.10 16.36 -9.94
C LEU A 134 11.82 17.33 -9.00
N GLN A 135 12.89 18.00 -9.44
CA GLN A 135 13.63 18.97 -8.63
C GLN A 135 12.78 20.17 -8.19
N ASN A 136 11.79 20.55 -8.99
CA ASN A 136 10.89 21.66 -8.67
C ASN A 136 9.77 21.25 -7.69
N ILE A 137 9.47 19.95 -7.61
CA ILE A 137 8.27 19.44 -6.94
C ILE A 137 8.62 18.68 -5.65
N LEU A 138 9.78 18.03 -5.58
CA LEU A 138 10.17 17.15 -4.48
C LEU A 138 11.41 17.64 -3.73
N PRO A 139 11.47 17.44 -2.40
CA PRO A 139 12.63 17.83 -1.61
C PRO A 139 13.82 16.86 -1.82
N ASN A 140 15.04 17.37 -1.62
CA ASN A 140 16.29 16.62 -1.84
C ASN A 140 16.38 15.21 -1.22
N PRO A 141 15.86 14.94 0.01
CA PRO A 141 15.88 13.59 0.57
C PRO A 141 15.11 12.58 -0.30
N ILE A 142 13.99 13.00 -0.89
CA ILE A 142 13.16 12.15 -1.76
C ILE A 142 13.83 11.96 -3.12
N LEU A 143 14.42 13.01 -3.69
CA LEU A 143 15.19 12.90 -4.93
C LEU A 143 16.35 11.92 -4.79
N SER A 144 17.04 11.95 -3.65
CA SER A 144 18.14 11.02 -3.37
C SER A 144 17.67 9.57 -3.29
N ALA A 145 16.49 9.33 -2.70
CA ALA A 145 15.88 8.01 -2.66
C ALA A 145 15.44 7.54 -4.05
N LEU A 146 14.93 8.45 -4.88
CA LEU A 146 14.53 8.17 -6.27
C LEU A 146 15.69 7.69 -7.15
N CYS A 147 16.91 8.19 -6.91
CA CYS A 147 18.10 7.74 -7.65
C CYS A 147 18.36 6.23 -7.51
N ALA A 148 17.90 5.61 -6.41
CA ALA A 148 18.08 4.18 -6.16
C ALA A 148 16.93 3.31 -6.71
N ILE A 149 15.90 3.92 -7.28
CA ILE A 149 14.68 3.25 -7.75
C ILE A 149 14.62 3.39 -9.28
N PRO A 150 14.45 2.28 -10.03
CA PRO A 150 14.26 2.38 -11.47
C PRO A 150 12.92 3.07 -11.79
N PRO A 151 12.87 3.93 -12.83
CA PRO A 151 11.62 4.50 -13.32
C PRO A 151 10.62 3.42 -13.75
N PRO A 152 9.31 3.69 -13.65
CA PRO A 152 8.31 2.81 -14.24
C PRO A 152 8.46 2.77 -15.77
N ALA A 153 8.23 1.61 -16.37
CA ALA A 153 8.38 1.39 -17.80
C ALA A 153 7.17 0.65 -18.37
N ILE A 154 6.79 0.98 -19.61
CA ILE A 154 5.59 0.46 -20.27
C ILE A 154 5.66 -1.07 -20.51
N ASP A 155 6.87 -1.62 -20.61
CA ASP A 155 7.13 -3.04 -20.82
C ASP A 155 7.16 -3.86 -19.52
N MET A 156 7.03 -3.21 -18.36
CA MET A 156 6.95 -3.87 -17.06
C MET A 156 5.54 -4.39 -16.77
N ASP A 157 5.46 -5.35 -15.83
CA ASP A 157 4.19 -5.80 -15.28
C ASP A 157 3.41 -4.64 -14.64
N PRO A 158 2.07 -4.74 -14.54
CA PRO A 158 1.26 -3.72 -13.90
C PRO A 158 1.66 -3.47 -12.44
N ASP A 159 1.45 -2.23 -11.97
CA ASP A 159 1.63 -1.87 -10.56
C ASP A 159 0.87 -2.81 -9.61
N VAL A 160 1.55 -3.30 -8.55
CA VAL A 160 0.97 -4.27 -7.61
C VAL A 160 0.83 -3.67 -6.20
N PRO A 161 -0.38 -3.67 -5.60
CA PRO A 161 -0.57 -3.32 -4.20
C PRO A 161 -0.07 -4.45 -3.30
N LEU A 162 0.75 -4.09 -2.30
CA LEU A 162 1.35 -4.98 -1.33
C LEU A 162 0.81 -4.73 0.08
N TRP A 163 0.59 -5.82 0.80
CA TRP A 163 0.24 -5.83 2.21
C TRP A 163 1.50 -6.07 3.05
N PRO A 164 2.10 -5.03 3.68
CA PRO A 164 3.40 -5.12 4.34
C PRO A 164 3.38 -6.00 5.58
N SER A 165 2.19 -6.27 6.17
CA SER A 165 2.09 -7.19 7.30
C SER A 165 2.19 -8.67 6.90
N SER A 166 2.42 -8.98 5.62
CA SER A 166 2.65 -10.35 5.13
C SER A 166 4.02 -10.49 4.48
N ALA A 167 4.72 -11.59 4.77
CA ALA A 167 6.07 -11.85 4.25
C ALA A 167 6.15 -12.00 2.72
N ASN A 168 5.03 -12.35 2.08
CA ASN A 168 4.91 -12.47 0.62
C ASN A 168 4.17 -11.28 -0.01
N GLY A 169 3.90 -10.21 0.75
CA GLY A 169 3.14 -9.05 0.30
C GLY A 169 1.65 -9.32 0.03
N LEU A 170 1.15 -10.55 0.22
CA LEU A 170 -0.25 -10.89 -0.02
C LEU A 170 -1.10 -10.59 1.21
N PHE A 171 -2.30 -10.08 0.97
CA PHE A 171 -3.27 -9.90 2.04
C PHE A 171 -3.77 -11.25 2.55
N THR A 172 -3.68 -11.50 3.87
CA THR A 172 -4.31 -12.65 4.51
C THR A 172 -5.11 -12.20 5.72
N ILE A 173 -6.18 -12.94 6.06
CA ILE A 173 -6.95 -12.66 7.28
C ILE A 173 -6.06 -12.83 8.52
N ALA A 174 -5.10 -13.76 8.48
CA ALA A 174 -4.17 -13.99 9.59
C ALA A 174 -3.23 -12.80 9.82
N SER A 175 -2.64 -12.24 8.77
CA SER A 175 -1.78 -11.05 8.88
C SER A 175 -2.57 -9.81 9.29
N ALA A 176 -3.79 -9.62 8.77
CA ALA A 176 -4.68 -8.55 9.21
C ALA A 176 -5.13 -8.71 10.68
N TYR A 177 -5.39 -9.94 11.13
CA TYR A 177 -5.71 -10.23 12.51
C TYR A 177 -4.52 -9.95 13.45
N ALA A 178 -3.29 -10.31 13.04
CA ALA A 178 -2.09 -9.99 13.79
C ALA A 178 -1.87 -8.47 13.89
N LEU A 179 -2.06 -7.74 12.79
CA LEU A 179 -2.04 -6.27 12.77
C LEU A 179 -3.03 -5.67 13.77
N LEU A 180 -4.30 -6.08 13.72
CA LEU A 180 -5.37 -5.56 14.58
C LEU A 180 -5.14 -5.83 16.08
N ASN A 181 -4.37 -6.85 16.43
CA ASN A 181 -4.02 -7.16 17.81
C ASN A 181 -2.63 -6.62 18.23
N GLY A 182 -1.93 -5.90 17.35
CA GLY A 182 -0.60 -5.35 17.63
C GLY A 182 0.50 -6.40 17.75
N TRP A 183 0.38 -7.54 17.05
CA TRP A 183 1.33 -8.66 17.16
C TRP A 183 2.50 -8.59 16.18
N LEU A 184 2.58 -7.54 15.36
CA LEU A 184 3.62 -7.36 14.35
C LEU A 184 4.98 -6.92 14.93
N ASP A 185 5.04 -6.63 16.24
CA ASP A 185 6.23 -6.16 16.98
C ASP A 185 6.81 -7.20 17.95
N SER A 186 6.62 -8.50 17.70
CA SER A 186 7.37 -9.50 18.47
C SER A 186 8.81 -9.57 17.93
N PRO A 187 9.86 -9.37 18.77
CA PRO A 187 11.26 -9.16 18.35
C PRO A 187 11.98 -10.44 17.83
N GLY A 188 11.26 -11.34 17.18
CA GLY A 188 11.81 -12.50 16.47
C GLY A 188 11.96 -12.31 14.96
N ASP A 189 11.26 -11.34 14.35
CA ASP A 189 11.15 -11.21 12.88
C ASP A 189 11.95 -10.05 12.26
N SER A 190 12.58 -9.20 13.09
CA SER A 190 13.28 -7.99 12.61
C SER A 190 14.53 -8.29 11.76
N LYS A 191 15.20 -9.42 11.98
CA LYS A 191 16.39 -9.82 11.19
C LYS A 191 16.07 -10.39 9.82
N TRP A 192 14.86 -10.91 9.60
CA TRP A 192 14.50 -11.58 8.34
C TRP A 192 13.80 -10.64 7.33
N ARG A 193 13.20 -9.53 7.77
CA ARG A 193 12.65 -8.50 6.86
C ARG A 193 13.73 -7.84 6.01
N LYS A 194 14.90 -7.52 6.58
CA LYS A 194 16.00 -6.84 5.86
C LYS A 194 16.78 -7.72 4.88
N LEU A 195 16.65 -9.05 4.96
CA LEU A 195 17.46 -10.00 4.19
C LEU A 195 16.73 -10.67 3.03
N ARG A 196 15.42 -10.41 2.85
CA ARG A 196 14.60 -11.06 1.81
C ARG A 196 13.89 -10.09 0.85
N GLU A 197 14.10 -8.79 1.01
CA GLU A 197 13.54 -7.74 0.12
C GLU A 197 14.40 -7.46 -1.13
N ILE A 198 15.41 -8.28 -1.43
CA ILE A 198 16.17 -8.17 -2.69
C ILE A 198 15.76 -9.33 -3.60
N GLU A 199 14.79 -9.09 -4.49
CA GLU A 199 14.60 -9.88 -5.71
C GLU A 199 15.60 -9.36 -6.76
N ALA A 200 16.84 -9.85 -6.71
CA ALA A 200 17.82 -9.70 -7.79
C ALA A 200 17.99 -11.04 -8.54
N PRO A 201 18.21 -11.03 -9.86
CA PRO A 201 18.43 -12.26 -10.64
C PRO A 201 19.61 -13.08 -10.11
N GLU A 202 19.56 -14.43 -10.21
CA GLU A 202 20.53 -15.37 -9.59
C GLU A 202 22.02 -15.08 -9.86
N ARG A 203 22.34 -14.34 -10.92
CA ARG A 203 23.70 -13.96 -11.31
C ARG A 203 24.32 -12.87 -10.42
N VAL A 204 23.51 -12.13 -9.66
CA VAL A 204 23.99 -11.10 -8.71
C VAL A 204 24.26 -11.69 -7.32
N ARG A 205 23.75 -12.89 -7.01
CA ARG A 205 24.02 -13.55 -5.71
C ARG A 205 25.48 -13.99 -5.53
N ALA A 206 26.25 -14.12 -6.61
CA ALA A 206 27.64 -14.58 -6.57
C ALA A 206 28.67 -13.50 -6.19
N PHE A 207 28.30 -12.22 -6.10
CA PHE A 207 29.27 -11.13 -5.88
C PHE A 207 29.30 -10.50 -4.47
N VAL A 208 28.59 -11.05 -3.49
CA VAL A 208 28.63 -10.56 -2.08
C VAL A 208 29.30 -11.55 -1.12
N VAL A 209 30.10 -12.48 -1.66
CA VAL A 209 31.06 -13.25 -0.86
C VAL A 209 32.43 -13.19 -1.52
N VAL A 210 33.04 -12.00 -1.59
CA VAL A 210 34.47 -11.78 -1.31
C VAL A 210 34.64 -10.29 -0.96
N VAL A 211 35.37 -10.06 0.15
CA VAL A 211 35.85 -8.81 0.77
C VAL A 211 34.88 -8.13 1.73
#